data_AF-A0A8T4VC46-F1
#
_entry.id   AF-A0A8T4VC46-F1
#
_cell.length_a   1.000
_cell.length_b   1.000
_cell.length_c   1.000
_cell.angle_alpha   90.00
_cell.angle_beta   90.00
_cell.angle_gamma   90.00
#
_symmetry.space_group_name_H-M   'P 1'
#
loop_
_entity.id
_entity.type
_entity.pdbx_description
1 polymer ?
#
loop_
_entity_poly.entity_id
_entity_poly.type
_entity_poly.pdbx_seq_one_letter_code
_entity_poly.pdbx_strand_id
1 'polypeptide(L)'
;MVFNVRAIIEVIGYPESHVNKVTKKVAENLAAEKGIIISKQDITNAEKVKDTIHASLIEVELKINDYSKLLHFCYDYLPSSIEITDTEKVSIANREFTNGLNDLLAKLHQYNLTVNSLMDQVNKKGKLTEYKINDPQPEKEDEIDLTKG
;
A
#
# COMPACT_ATOMS: atom_id res chain seq x y z
N MET A 1 9.42 24.38 12.62
CA MET A 1 10.44 23.50 13.23
C MET A 1 10.82 22.51 12.16
N VAL A 2 12.11 22.44 11.81
CA VAL A 2 12.58 21.51 10.77
C VAL A 2 12.97 20.21 11.46
N PHE A 3 12.65 19.07 10.85
CA PHE A 3 13.02 17.72 11.31
C PHE A 3 14.08 17.13 10.39
N ASN A 4 15.12 16.54 10.97
CA ASN A 4 16.06 15.68 10.25
C ASN A 4 15.67 14.23 10.49
N VAL A 5 15.34 13.52 9.41
CA VAL A 5 14.70 12.22 9.46
C VAL A 5 15.47 11.21 8.64
N ARG A 6 15.61 9.99 9.16
CA ARG A 6 15.95 8.80 8.36
C ARG A 6 14.70 7.98 8.13
N ALA A 7 14.48 7.54 6.90
CA ALA A 7 13.34 6.70 6.58
C ALA A 7 13.71 5.64 5.54
N ILE A 8 12.98 4.52 5.61
CA ILE A 8 13.06 3.44 4.63
C ILE A 8 11.68 3.32 3.98
N ILE A 9 11.63 3.36 2.66
CA ILE A 9 10.42 3.09 1.88
C ILE A 9 10.63 1.77 1.15
N GLU A 10 9.69 0.85 1.31
CA GLU A 10 9.75 -0.47 0.68
C GLU A 10 8.69 -0.59 -0.41
N VAL A 11 9.11 -0.98 -1.61
CA VAL A 11 8.23 -1.23 -2.75
C VAL A 11 8.24 -2.72 -3.05
N ILE A 12 7.09 -3.38 -2.89
CA ILE A 12 6.91 -4.81 -3.10
C ILE A 12 5.96 -5.05 -4.28
N GLY A 13 6.30 -5.99 -5.17
CA GLY A 13 5.42 -6.35 -6.27
C GLY A 13 5.97 -7.39 -7.24
N TYR A 14 5.38 -7.43 -8.44
CA TYR A 14 5.76 -8.31 -9.54
C TYR A 14 5.40 -7.64 -10.89
N PRO A 15 6.17 -7.86 -11.97
CA PRO A 15 7.50 -8.48 -12.02
C PRO A 15 8.61 -7.53 -11.54
N GLU A 16 9.84 -8.04 -11.40
CA GLU A 16 11.04 -7.29 -10.98
C GLU A 16 11.19 -5.94 -11.70
N SER A 17 11.03 -5.93 -13.03
CA SER A 17 11.15 -4.73 -13.85
C SER A 17 10.10 -3.66 -13.51
N HIS A 18 8.90 -4.09 -13.10
CA HIS A 18 7.85 -3.19 -12.65
C HIS A 18 8.16 -2.60 -11.29
N VAL A 19 8.66 -3.41 -10.35
CA VAL A 19 9.08 -2.95 -9.02
C VAL A 19 10.17 -1.89 -9.15
N ASN A 20 11.24 -2.17 -9.89
CA ASN A 20 12.32 -1.21 -10.15
C ASN A 20 11.82 0.12 -10.75
N LYS A 21 10.86 0.06 -11.68
CA LYS A 21 10.26 1.26 -12.29
C LYS A 21 9.45 2.06 -11.27
N VAL A 22 8.64 1.39 -10.46
CA VAL A 22 7.82 2.05 -9.43
C VAL A 22 8.70 2.65 -8.35
N THR A 23 9.73 1.96 -7.87
CA THR A 23 10.69 2.50 -6.89
C THR A 23 11.32 3.79 -7.38
N LYS A 24 11.80 3.83 -8.63
CA LYS A 24 12.37 5.06 -9.21
C LYS A 24 11.35 6.19 -9.24
N LYS A 25 10.11 5.90 -9.63
CA LYS A 25 9.04 6.90 -9.66
C LYS A 25 8.68 7.42 -8.26
N VAL A 26 8.69 6.57 -7.24
CA VAL A 26 8.46 6.98 -5.85
C VAL A 26 9.57 7.93 -5.40
N ALA A 27 10.84 7.59 -5.69
CA ALA A 27 11.97 8.46 -5.40
C ALA A 27 11.90 9.82 -6.14
N GLU A 28 11.54 9.81 -7.43
CA GLU A 28 11.36 11.03 -8.23
C GLU A 28 10.26 11.93 -7.67
N ASN A 29 9.11 11.33 -7.30
CA ASN A 29 8.01 12.07 -6.67
C ASN A 29 8.44 12.68 -5.33
N LEU A 30 9.16 11.91 -4.50
CA LEU A 30 9.67 12.39 -3.22
C LEU A 30 10.65 13.57 -3.40
N ALA A 31 11.51 13.51 -4.41
CA ALA A 31 12.45 14.59 -4.73
C ALA A 31 11.76 15.87 -5.23
N ALA A 32 10.59 15.73 -5.87
CA ALA A 32 9.78 16.86 -6.35
C ALA A 32 8.86 17.47 -5.26
N GLU A 33 8.78 16.83 -4.09
CA GLU A 33 7.83 17.18 -3.04
C GLU A 33 8.23 18.49 -2.34
N LYS A 34 7.32 19.48 -2.35
CA LYS A 34 7.59 20.77 -1.71
C LYS A 34 7.62 20.62 -0.19
N GLY A 35 8.68 21.13 0.44
CA GLY A 35 8.85 21.10 1.90
C GLY A 35 9.56 19.84 2.42
N ILE A 36 10.06 19.00 1.52
CA ILE A 36 10.97 17.90 1.82
C ILE A 36 12.27 18.15 1.03
N ILE A 37 13.42 18.03 1.70
CA ILE A 37 14.73 18.12 1.07
C ILE A 37 15.46 16.81 1.33
N ILE A 38 15.82 16.10 0.27
CA ILE A 38 16.60 14.86 0.36
C ILE A 38 18.07 15.24 0.53
N SER A 39 18.67 14.85 1.65
CA SER A 39 20.10 15.06 1.95
C SER A 39 20.96 13.88 1.51
N LYS A 40 20.41 12.66 1.61
CA LYS A 40 21.04 11.42 1.13
C LYS A 40 19.95 10.47 0.66
N GLN A 41 20.26 9.68 -0.36
CA GLN A 41 19.37 8.66 -0.89
C GLN A 41 20.17 7.47 -1.40
N ASP A 42 19.69 6.28 -1.08
CA ASP A 42 20.15 5.02 -1.67
C ASP A 42 18.93 4.23 -2.16
N ILE A 43 19.04 3.62 -3.34
CA ILE A 43 17.97 2.79 -3.92
C ILE A 43 18.56 1.43 -4.24
N THR A 44 17.97 0.38 -3.69
CA THR A 44 18.34 -0.99 -4.05
C THR A 44 17.58 -1.46 -5.28
N ASN A 45 18.20 -2.31 -6.10
CA ASN A 45 17.46 -2.99 -7.16
C ASN A 45 16.48 -3.99 -6.56
N ALA A 46 15.41 -4.28 -7.29
CA ALA A 46 14.40 -5.22 -6.87
C ALA A 46 14.99 -6.64 -6.77
N GLU A 47 14.92 -7.23 -5.58
CA GLU A 47 15.37 -8.59 -5.31
C GLU A 47 14.18 -9.49 -4.97
N LYS A 48 14.26 -10.77 -5.34
CA LYS A 48 13.21 -11.74 -5.06
C LYS A 48 13.14 -12.02 -3.55
N VAL A 49 11.99 -11.71 -2.94
CA VAL A 49 11.75 -11.90 -1.50
C VAL A 49 10.90 -13.13 -1.20
N LYS A 50 10.00 -13.53 -2.11
CA LYS A 50 9.15 -14.73 -1.96
C LYS A 50 8.52 -15.14 -3.29
N ASP A 51 8.60 -16.40 -3.69
CA ASP A 51 7.94 -16.95 -4.89
C ASP A 51 8.18 -16.10 -6.16
N THR A 52 7.20 -15.32 -6.62
CA THR A 52 7.31 -14.38 -7.74
C THR A 52 7.41 -12.92 -7.30
N ILE A 53 7.34 -12.65 -6.00
CA ILE A 53 7.37 -11.30 -5.43
C ILE A 53 8.81 -10.80 -5.29
N HIS A 54 9.00 -9.56 -5.71
CA HIS A 54 10.26 -8.82 -5.61
C HIS A 54 10.05 -7.59 -4.73
N ALA A 55 11.09 -7.16 -4.04
CA ALA A 55 11.10 -5.96 -3.21
C ALA A 55 12.32 -5.10 -3.51
N SER A 56 12.15 -3.79 -3.40
CA SER A 56 13.19 -2.78 -3.58
C SER A 56 13.03 -1.72 -2.50
N LEU A 57 14.14 -1.20 -2.01
CA LEU A 57 14.19 -0.26 -0.89
C LEU A 57 14.68 1.11 -1.35
N ILE A 58 14.12 2.15 -0.76
CA ILE A 58 14.61 3.53 -0.84
C ILE A 58 14.97 3.94 0.57
N GLU A 59 16.26 4.06 0.85
CA GLU A 59 16.77 4.62 2.10
C GLU A 59 17.04 6.11 1.91
N VAL A 60 16.46 6.95 2.76
CA VAL A 60 16.56 8.41 2.62
C VAL A 60 16.91 9.08 3.94
N GLU A 61 17.73 10.11 3.85
CA GLU A 61 17.88 11.14 4.88
C GLU A 61 17.21 12.42 4.39
N LEU A 62 16.23 12.92 5.15
CA LEU A 62 15.34 14.00 4.77
C LEU A 62 15.43 15.17 5.76
N LYS A 63 15.28 16.39 5.25
CA LYS A 63 14.90 17.57 6.04
C LYS A 63 13.45 17.93 5.72
N ILE A 64 12.61 17.98 6.74
CA ILE A 64 11.17 18.21 6.59
C ILE A 64 10.77 19.45 7.38
N ASN A 65 10.09 20.39 6.74
CA ASN A 65 9.96 21.76 7.24
C ASN A 65 9.06 21.95 8.48
N ASP A 66 8.10 21.04 8.69
CA ASP A 66 7.13 21.11 9.78
C ASP A 66 6.48 19.75 10.07
N TYR A 67 5.72 19.70 11.17
CA TYR A 67 5.09 18.48 11.68
C TYR A 67 3.99 17.96 10.75
N SER A 68 3.19 18.86 10.17
CA SER A 68 2.16 18.48 9.21
C SER A 68 2.78 17.82 7.97
N LYS A 69 3.90 18.34 7.47
CA LYS A 69 4.60 17.76 6.33
C LYS A 69 5.25 16.42 6.66
N LEU A 70 5.74 16.26 7.89
CA LEU A 70 6.22 14.97 8.39
C LEU A 70 5.10 13.92 8.37
N LEU A 71 3.91 14.27 8.84
CA LEU A 71 2.75 13.38 8.79
C LEU A 71 2.32 13.06 7.36
N HIS A 72 2.27 14.05 6.47
CA HIS A 72 1.98 13.82 5.05
C HIS A 72 2.99 12.86 4.42
N PHE A 73 4.28 13.02 4.71
CA PHE A 73 5.30 12.06 4.28
C PHE A 73 4.97 10.63 4.74
N CYS A 74 4.61 10.46 6.01
CA CYS A 74 4.22 9.16 6.55
C CYS A 74 2.97 8.57 5.87
N TYR A 75 1.99 9.40 5.49
CA TYR A 75 0.76 8.91 4.86
C TYR A 75 0.87 8.62 3.38
N ASP A 76 1.62 9.45 2.64
CA ASP A 76 1.68 9.37 1.18
C ASP A 76 2.76 8.39 0.70
N TYR A 77 3.86 8.27 1.45
CA TYR A 77 4.98 7.40 1.10
C TYR A 77 5.05 6.13 1.95
N LEU A 78 4.25 6.04 3.03
CA LEU A 78 4.13 4.87 3.92
C LEU A 78 5.49 4.21 4.20
N PRO A 79 6.46 4.95 4.77
CA PRO A 79 7.76 4.38 5.07
C PRO A 79 7.60 3.19 6.03
N SER A 80 8.37 2.13 5.82
CA SER A 80 8.41 0.97 6.71
C SER A 80 9.05 1.31 8.06
N SER A 81 9.91 2.33 8.08
CA SER A 81 10.48 2.89 9.31
C SER A 81 10.77 4.38 9.15
N ILE A 82 10.71 5.10 10.28
CA ILE A 82 11.04 6.52 10.36
C ILE A 82 11.74 6.82 11.69
N GLU A 83 12.83 7.58 11.64
CA GLU A 83 13.64 7.97 12.80
C GLU A 83 13.91 9.48 12.75
N ILE A 84 13.62 10.19 13.83
CA ILE A 84 13.95 11.62 14.00
C ILE A 84 15.33 11.69 14.66
N THR A 85 16.29 12.36 14.02
CA THR A 85 17.72 12.27 14.36
C THR A 85 18.32 13.55 14.96
N ASP A 86 17.58 14.66 14.95
CA ASP A 86 18.08 15.97 15.35
C ASP A 86 17.71 16.42 16.77
N THR A 87 16.82 15.70 17.45
CA THR A 87 16.42 16.05 18.82
C THR A 87 15.96 14.84 19.63
N GLU A 88 16.24 14.87 20.93
CA GLU A 88 15.70 13.91 21.90
C GLU A 88 14.25 14.24 22.28
N LYS A 89 13.83 15.51 22.15
CA LYS A 89 12.50 15.99 22.55
C LYS A 89 11.87 16.82 21.45
N VAL A 90 10.63 16.49 21.14
CA VAL A 90 9.82 17.21 20.16
C VAL A 90 8.72 17.97 20.90
N SER A 91 8.65 19.28 20.71
CA SER A 91 7.58 20.13 21.25
C SER A 91 6.64 20.54 20.12
N ILE A 92 5.40 20.09 20.20
CA ILE A 92 4.35 20.37 19.20
C ILE A 92 3.18 21.02 19.93
N ALA A 93 2.53 22.00 19.28
CA ALA A 93 1.33 22.60 19.82
C ALA A 93 0.20 21.56 19.91
N ASN A 94 -0.57 21.56 21.01
CA ASN A 94 -1.65 20.59 21.22
C ASN A 94 -2.63 20.54 20.03
N ARG A 95 -2.97 21.70 19.46
CA ARG A 95 -3.81 21.79 18.26
C ARG A 95 -3.24 21.03 17.06
N GLU A 96 -1.94 21.18 16.78
CA GLU A 96 -1.30 20.50 15.65
C GLU A 96 -1.20 19.00 15.87
N PHE A 97 -0.85 18.59 17.09
CA PHE A 97 -0.82 17.18 17.46
C PHE A 97 -2.21 16.52 17.34
N THR A 98 -3.24 17.20 17.84
CA THR A 98 -4.65 16.74 17.74
C THR A 98 -5.11 16.64 16.29
N ASN A 99 -4.75 17.62 15.44
CA ASN A 99 -5.04 17.54 14.01
C ASN A 99 -4.37 16.33 13.37
N GLY A 100 -3.09 16.09 13.67
CA GLY A 100 -2.37 14.91 13.18
C GLY A 100 -2.99 13.58 13.62
N LEU A 101 -3.46 13.49 14.86
CA LEU A 101 -4.19 12.31 15.35
C LEU A 101 -5.51 12.11 14.59
N ASN A 102 -6.25 13.17 14.33
CA ASN A 102 -7.51 13.09 13.57
C ASN A 102 -7.27 12.66 12.12
N ASP A 103 -6.22 13.18 11.47
CA ASP A 103 -5.86 12.79 10.11
C ASP A 103 -5.42 11.32 10.04
N LEU A 104 -4.64 10.84 11.03
CA LEU A 104 -4.31 9.43 11.18
C LEU A 104 -5.57 8.56 11.29
N LEU A 105 -6.50 8.93 12.18
CA LEU A 105 -7.74 8.19 12.39
C LEU A 105 -8.59 8.16 11.11
N ALA A 106 -8.67 9.27 10.38
CA ALA A 106 -9.39 9.34 9.11
C ALA A 106 -8.78 8.41 8.06
N LYS A 107 -7.45 8.40 7.92
CA LYS A 107 -6.74 7.51 6.99
C LYS A 107 -6.90 6.04 7.37
N LEU A 108 -6.75 5.69 8.64
CA LEU A 108 -6.97 4.33 9.13
C LEU A 108 -8.41 3.86 8.91
N HIS A 109 -9.39 4.73 9.14
CA HIS A 109 -10.78 4.42 8.87
C HIS A 109 -11.03 4.17 7.37
N GLN A 110 -10.46 5.01 6.50
CA GLN A 110 -10.53 4.82 5.05
C GLN A 110 -9.89 3.49 4.59
N TYR A 111 -8.73 3.13 5.16
CA TYR A 111 -8.09 1.84 4.90
C TYR A 111 -8.95 0.68 5.37
N ASN A 112 -9.55 0.76 6.57
CA ASN A 112 -10.45 -0.27 7.07
C ASN A 112 -11.65 -0.47 6.14
N LEU A 113 -12.30 0.62 5.68
CA LEU A 113 -13.40 0.54 4.72
C LEU A 113 -12.97 -0.13 3.40
N THR A 114 -11.78 0.21 2.91
CA THR A 114 -11.23 -0.36 1.68
C THR A 114 -10.97 -1.87 1.84
N VAL A 115 -10.34 -2.27 2.94
CA VAL A 115 -10.07 -3.68 3.26
C VAL A 115 -11.38 -4.47 3.39
N ASN A 116 -12.36 -3.95 4.14
CA ASN A 116 -13.67 -4.61 4.29
C ASN A 116 -14.37 -4.76 2.94
N SER A 117 -14.36 -3.72 2.10
CA SER A 117 -14.93 -3.79 0.75
C SER A 117 -14.24 -4.84 -0.13
N LEU A 118 -12.91 -4.95 -0.05
CA LEU A 118 -12.15 -5.98 -0.77
C LEU A 118 -12.49 -7.38 -0.26
N MET A 119 -12.54 -7.58 1.05
CA MET A 119 -12.92 -8.86 1.66
C MET A 119 -14.34 -9.28 1.26
N ASP A 120 -15.30 -8.35 1.25
CA ASP A 120 -16.66 -8.61 0.79
C ASP A 120 -16.70 -9.05 -0.68
N GLN A 121 -15.89 -8.43 -1.54
CA GLN A 121 -15.78 -8.82 -2.95
C GLN A 121 -15.15 -10.21 -3.11
N VAL A 122 -14.11 -10.53 -2.34
CA VAL A 122 -13.49 -11.86 -2.33
C VAL A 122 -14.50 -12.91 -1.87
N ASN A 123 -15.22 -12.66 -0.78
CA ASN A 123 -16.24 -13.57 -0.25
C ASN A 123 -17.39 -13.80 -1.24
N LYS A 124 -17.85 -12.75 -1.94
CA LYS A 124 -18.87 -12.87 -2.99
C LYS A 124 -18.37 -13.68 -4.19
N LYS A 125 -17.13 -13.48 -4.63
CA LYS A 125 -16.52 -14.27 -5.71
C LYS A 125 -16.32 -15.73 -5.31
N GLY A 126 -15.89 -16.01 -4.08
CA GLY A 126 -15.79 -17.36 -3.53
C GLY A 126 -17.13 -18.11 -3.62
N LYS A 127 -18.23 -17.50 -3.15
CA LYS A 127 -19.58 -18.07 -3.21
C LYS A 127 -20.12 -18.27 -4.63
N LEU A 128 -19.76 -17.41 -5.58
CA LEU A 128 -20.13 -17.58 -7.01
C LEU A 128 -19.41 -18.76 -7.67
N THR A 129 -18.23 -19.14 -7.18
CA THR A 129 -17.47 -20.30 -7.70
C THR A 129 -18.05 -21.62 -7.20
N GLU A 130 -18.51 -21.67 -5.94
CA GLU A 130 -19.25 -22.83 -5.40
C GLU A 130 -20.60 -23.05 -6.11
N TYR A 131 -21.31 -21.97 -6.45
CA TYR A 131 -22.60 -22.07 -7.15
C TYR A 131 -22.48 -22.68 -8.56
N LYS A 132 -21.36 -22.46 -9.27
CA LYS A 132 -21.13 -23.02 -10.61
C LYS A 132 -20.69 -24.48 -10.61
N ILE A 133 -20.29 -25.05 -9.47
CA ILE A 133 -19.87 -26.45 -9.35
C ILE A 133 -21.08 -27.35 -9.03
N ASN A 134 -22.16 -26.78 -8.50
CA ASN A 134 -23.36 -27.51 -8.06
C ASN A 134 -24.59 -27.30 -8.96
N ASP A 135 -24.45 -26.82 -10.20
CA ASP A 135 -25.59 -26.84 -11.14
C ASP A 135 -25.94 -28.30 -11.47
N PRO A 136 -27.17 -28.77 -11.14
CA PRO A 136 -27.59 -30.12 -11.50
C PRO A 136 -27.59 -30.22 -13.03
N GLN A 137 -26.89 -31.23 -13.56
CA GLN A 137 -26.97 -31.59 -14.97
C GLN A 137 -28.46 -31.77 -15.33
N PRO A 138 -28.94 -31.22 -16.46
CA PRO A 138 -30.30 -31.47 -16.90
C PRO A 138 -30.48 -32.97 -17.03
N GLU A 139 -31.48 -33.51 -16.31
CA GLU A 139 -31.90 -34.90 -16.44
C GLU A 139 -32.16 -35.15 -17.93
N LYS A 140 -31.55 -36.21 -18.47
CA LYS A 140 -31.77 -36.61 -19.85
C LYS A 140 -33.27 -36.89 -20.02
N GLU A 141 -33.94 -36.07 -20.81
CA GLU A 141 -35.29 -36.39 -21.29
C GLU A 141 -35.20 -37.71 -22.07
N ASP A 142 -35.96 -38.72 -21.61
CA ASP A 142 -36.05 -40.01 -22.27
C ASP A 142 -36.56 -39.81 -23.72
N GLU A 143 -35.75 -40.26 -24.69
CA GLU A 143 -36.13 -40.35 -26.10
C GLU A 143 -37.36 -41.27 -26.22
N ILE A 144 -38.51 -40.69 -26.57
CA ILE A 144 -39.69 -41.46 -26.96
C ILE A 144 -39.41 -42.05 -28.34
N ASP A 145 -39.08 -43.35 -28.37
CA ASP A 145 -38.93 -44.14 -29.59
C ASP A 145 -40.29 -44.29 -30.31
N LEU A 146 -40.47 -43.51 -31.37
CA LEU A 146 -41.66 -43.50 -32.24
C LEU A 146 -41.64 -44.63 -33.30
N THR A 147 -40.86 -45.70 -33.13
CA THR A 147 -40.76 -46.80 -34.12
C THR A 147 -41.38 -48.14 -33.72
N LYS A 148 -42.32 -48.17 -32.78
CA LYS A 148 -43.17 -49.35 -32.56
C LYS A 148 -44.65 -49.03 -32.75
N GLY A 149 -45.14 -49.35 -33.95
CA GLY A 149 -46.57 -49.48 -34.26
C GLY A 149 -47.16 -50.78 -33.75
#